data_AF-A0A8J8FYY1-F1
#
_entry.id   AF-A0A8J8FYY1-F1
#
_cell.length_a   1.000
_cell.length_b   1.000
_cell.length_c   1.000
_cell.angle_alpha   90.00
_cell.angle_beta   90.00
_cell.angle_gamma   90.00
#
_symmetry.space_group_name_H-M   'P 1'
#
loop_
_entity.id
_entity.type
_entity.pdbx_description
1 polymer ?
#
loop_
_entity_poly.entity_id
_entity_poly.type
_entity_poly.pdbx_seq_one_letter_code
_entity_poly.pdbx_strand_id
1 'polypeptide(L)'
;MMLDELYLIQKKDVEKATKVLTRAFHEDPLVKLIFPNSEERKIFTPTLWRFLTKDGVNYGEVYSPTDKIEGVAKWLPPGKG
;
A
#
# COMPACT_ATOMS: atom_id res chain seq x y z
N MET A 1 -15.63 7.88 -11.46
CA MET A 1 -14.78 6.68 -11.64
C MET A 1 -15.56 5.52 -11.03
N MET A 2 -15.97 4.54 -11.83
CA MET A 2 -16.71 3.38 -11.33
C MET A 2 -15.71 2.40 -10.72
N LEU A 3 -15.89 2.04 -9.44
CA LEU A 3 -14.96 1.12 -8.74
C LEU A 3 -15.04 -0.32 -9.27
N ASP A 4 -16.13 -0.66 -9.97
CA ASP A 4 -16.41 -1.99 -10.52
C ASP A 4 -15.39 -2.44 -11.58
N GLU A 5 -14.64 -1.50 -12.16
CA GLU A 5 -13.58 -1.78 -13.13
C GLU A 5 -12.21 -2.01 -12.47
N LEU A 6 -12.09 -1.79 -11.15
CA LEU A 6 -10.84 -1.97 -10.42
C LEU A 6 -10.75 -3.38 -9.82
N TYR A 7 -9.54 -3.92 -9.81
CA TYR A 7 -9.23 -5.16 -9.12
C TYR A 7 -9.19 -4.93 -7.61
N LEU A 8 -10.09 -5.60 -6.88
CA LEU A 8 -10.05 -5.63 -5.41
C LEU A 8 -8.89 -6.49 -4.91
N ILE A 9 -7.92 -5.86 -4.23
CA ILE A 9 -6.75 -6.51 -3.64
C ILE A 9 -7.20 -7.41 -2.49
N GLN A 10 -6.73 -8.66 -2.52
CA GLN A 10 -7.03 -9.66 -1.50
C GLN A 10 -5.80 -9.96 -0.63
N LYS A 11 -5.98 -10.76 0.43
CA LYS A 11 -4.89 -11.18 1.33
C LYS A 11 -3.71 -11.81 0.59
N LYS A 12 -3.96 -12.56 -0.49
CA LYS A 12 -2.92 -13.17 -1.34
C LYS A 12 -2.05 -12.14 -2.09
N ASP A 13 -2.57 -10.93 -2.31
CA ASP A 13 -1.92 -9.90 -3.12
C ASP A 13 -1.07 -8.93 -2.27
N VAL A 14 -1.16 -9.02 -0.94
CA VAL A 14 -0.51 -8.10 0.02
C VAL A 14 0.98 -7.93 -0.25
N GLU A 15 1.72 -9.03 -0.50
CA GLU A 15 3.16 -8.96 -0.73
C GLU A 15 3.49 -8.23 -2.05
N LYS A 16 2.65 -8.38 -3.06
CA LYS A 16 2.82 -7.71 -4.36
C LYS A 16 2.49 -6.21 -4.26
N ALA A 17 1.38 -5.89 -3.59
CA ALA A 17 0.99 -4.51 -3.28
C ALA A 17 2.05 -3.78 -2.42
N THR A 18 2.62 -4.47 -1.43
CA THR A 18 3.70 -3.95 -0.59
C THR A 18 4.90 -3.52 -1.42
N LYS A 19 5.33 -4.34 -2.38
CA LYS A 19 6.47 -4.02 -3.26
C LYS A 19 6.20 -2.79 -4.11
N VAL A 20 4.98 -2.69 -4.66
CA VAL A 20 4.57 -1.54 -5.49
C VAL A 20 4.54 -0.25 -4.67
N LEU A 21 3.91 -0.26 -3.50
CA LEU A 21 3.88 0.90 -2.59
C LEU A 21 5.27 1.28 -2.09
N THR A 22 6.08 0.29 -1.71
CA THR A 22 7.48 0.53 -1.29
C THR A 22 8.26 1.23 -2.37
N ARG A 23 8.18 0.76 -3.61
CA ARG A 23 8.87 1.40 -4.74
C ARG A 23 8.32 2.80 -5.00
N ALA A 24 7.00 2.99 -4.96
CA ALA A 24 6.36 4.26 -5.25
C ALA A 24 6.75 5.35 -4.24
N PHE A 25 6.83 4.99 -2.96
CA PHE A 25 7.05 5.96 -1.88
C PHE A 25 8.45 5.91 -1.25
N HIS A 26 9.39 5.09 -1.75
CA HIS A 26 10.73 4.98 -1.15
C HIS A 26 11.45 6.33 -1.04
N GLU A 27 11.22 7.18 -2.04
CA GLU A 27 11.85 8.49 -2.15
C GLU A 27 10.89 9.65 -1.83
N ASP A 28 9.70 9.34 -1.34
CA ASP A 28 8.68 10.32 -0.95
C ASP A 28 9.21 11.24 0.17
N PRO A 29 8.98 12.56 0.12
CA PRO A 29 9.48 13.49 1.12
C PRO A 29 9.07 13.14 2.56
N LEU A 30 7.84 12.64 2.77
CA LEU A 30 7.37 12.23 4.10
C LEU A 30 8.11 10.98 4.58
N VAL A 31 8.32 9.99 3.71
CA VAL A 31 9.09 8.78 4.06
C VAL A 31 10.55 9.14 4.37
N LYS A 32 11.16 10.05 3.62
CA LYS A 32 12.50 10.59 3.91
C LYS A 32 12.57 11.39 5.21
N LEU A 33 11.49 12.10 5.56
CA LEU A 33 11.41 12.82 6.84
C LEU A 33 11.35 11.85 8.02
N ILE A 34 10.57 10.77 7.91
CA ILE A 34 10.43 9.75 8.97
C ILE A 34 11.70 8.89 9.08
N PHE A 35 12.31 8.55 7.95
CA PHE A 35 13.50 7.71 7.85
C PHE A 35 14.58 8.41 7.00
N PRO A 36 15.40 9.30 7.58
CA PRO A 36 16.38 10.07 6.80
C PRO A 36 17.50 9.21 6.21
N ASN A 37 17.91 8.15 6.93
CA ASN A 37 18.95 7.23 6.51
C ASN A 37 18.42 6.29 5.40
N SER A 38 19.12 6.21 4.26
CA SER A 38 18.72 5.38 3.13
C SER A 38 18.72 3.88 3.43
N GLU A 39 19.67 3.41 4.23
CA GLU A 39 19.75 1.99 4.58
C GLU A 39 18.63 1.60 5.54
N GLU A 40 18.28 2.48 6.48
CA GLU A 40 17.11 2.29 7.33
C GLU A 40 15.81 2.31 6.50
N ARG A 41 15.67 3.23 5.53
CA ARG A 41 14.50 3.25 4.63
C ARG A 41 14.30 1.94 3.90
N LYS A 42 15.37 1.32 3.39
CA LYS A 42 15.27 0.05 2.68
C LYS A 42 14.70 -1.06 3.56
N ILE A 43 14.93 -0.99 4.88
CA ILE A 43 14.45 -1.99 5.85
C ILE A 43 13.04 -1.67 6.32
N PHE A 44 12.75 -0.43 6.69
CA PHE A 44 11.50 -0.07 7.35
C PHE A 44 10.34 0.21 6.40
N THR A 45 10.61 0.79 5.22
CA THR A 45 9.56 1.15 4.25
C THR A 45 8.74 -0.07 3.80
N PRO A 46 9.33 -1.24 3.46
CA PRO A 46 8.57 -2.45 3.18
C PRO A 46 7.67 -2.89 4.34
N THR A 47 8.19 -2.83 5.55
CA THR A 47 7.46 -3.24 6.77
C THR A 47 6.26 -2.33 7.01
N LEU A 48 6.45 -1.02 6.87
CA LEU A 48 5.39 -0.02 6.97
C LEU A 48 4.28 -0.28 5.94
N TRP A 49 4.63 -0.40 4.65
CA TRP A 49 3.62 -0.60 3.61
C TRP A 49 2.91 -1.94 3.71
N ARG A 50 3.61 -2.99 4.17
CA ARG A 50 2.99 -4.27 4.45
C ARG A 50 1.94 -4.17 5.53
N PHE A 51 2.26 -3.48 6.63
CA PHE A 51 1.32 -3.25 7.72
C PHE A 51 0.10 -2.46 7.24
N LEU A 52 0.31 -1.32 6.56
CA LEU A 52 -0.77 -0.47 6.07
C LEU A 52 -1.65 -1.15 5.01
N THR A 53 -1.08 -2.00 4.16
CA THR A 53 -1.82 -2.79 3.17
C THR A 53 -2.67 -3.86 3.84
N LYS A 54 -2.12 -4.60 4.81
CA LYS A 54 -2.88 -5.62 5.57
C LYS A 54 -4.05 -5.00 6.32
N ASP A 55 -3.81 -3.86 6.96
CA ASP A 55 -4.84 -3.08 7.64
C ASP A 55 -5.96 -2.68 6.66
N GLY A 56 -5.60 -2.13 5.49
CA GLY A 56 -6.58 -1.81 4.45
C GLY A 56 -7.39 -3.02 3.96
N VAL A 57 -6.74 -4.16 3.75
CA VAL A 57 -7.42 -5.41 3.31
C VAL A 57 -8.34 -5.97 4.40
N ASN A 58 -8.04 -5.76 5.69
CA ASN A 58 -8.84 -6.28 6.79
C ASN A 58 -10.03 -5.38 7.17
N TYR A 59 -9.85 -4.05 7.08
CA TYR A 59 -10.79 -3.09 7.66
C TYR A 59 -11.40 -2.10 6.65
N GLY A 60 -10.90 -2.05 5.43
CA GLY A 60 -11.43 -1.19 4.37
C GLY A 60 -11.43 -1.87 3.02
N GLU A 61 -11.10 -1.09 2.00
CA GLU A 61 -11.09 -1.52 0.60
C GLU A 61 -9.76 -1.11 -0.03
N VAL A 62 -9.14 -2.04 -0.75
CA VAL A 62 -7.86 -1.79 -1.40
C VAL A 62 -7.98 -2.22 -2.86
N TYR A 63 -7.61 -1.33 -3.76
CA TYR A 63 -7.82 -1.51 -5.19
C TYR A 63 -6.54 -1.37 -5.97
N SER A 64 -6.50 -2.02 -7.13
CA SER A 64 -5.51 -1.83 -8.18
C SER A 64 -6.22 -1.66 -9.53
N PRO A 65 -5.60 -1.02 -10.53
CA PRO A 65 -6.16 -0.98 -11.88
C PRO A 65 -6.42 -2.38 -12.47
N THR A 66 -5.56 -3.36 -12.17
CA THR A 66 -5.65 -4.74 -12.68
C THR A 66 -5.11 -5.75 -11.67
N ASP A 67 -5.29 -7.04 -11.91
CA ASP A 67 -4.68 -8.14 -11.12
C ASP A 67 -3.14 -8.19 -11.23
N LYS A 68 -2.55 -7.38 -12.13
CA LYS A 68 -1.11 -7.19 -12.21
C LYS A 68 -0.55 -6.32 -11.09
N ILE A 69 -1.39 -5.68 -10.28
CA ILE A 69 -1.01 -4.85 -9.13
C ILE A 69 0.04 -3.79 -9.52
N GLU A 70 -0.32 -2.89 -10.43
CA GLU A 70 0.59 -1.87 -10.98
C GLU A 70 0.57 -0.57 -10.15
N GLY A 71 -0.52 -0.38 -9.40
CA GLY A 71 -0.72 0.70 -8.44
C GLY A 71 -1.64 0.23 -7.31
N VAL A 72 -1.72 0.99 -6.23
CA VAL A 72 -2.55 0.63 -5.06
C VAL A 72 -3.26 1.88 -4.56
N ALA A 73 -4.58 1.80 -4.45
CA ALA A 73 -5.41 2.79 -3.76
C ALA A 73 -6.05 2.13 -2.54
N LYS A 74 -5.92 2.76 -1.37
CA LYS A 74 -6.53 2.29 -0.12
C LYS A 74 -7.62 3.27 0.30
N TRP A 75 -8.79 2.74 0.64
CA TRP A 75 -9.90 3.48 1.20
C TRP A 75 -10.30 2.88 2.55
N LEU A 76 -10.36 3.71 3.58
CA LEU A 76 -10.91 3.35 4.89
C LEU A 76 -12.19 4.17 5.08
N PRO A 77 -13.38 3.55 4.98
CA PRO A 77 -14.62 4.29 5.16
C PRO A 77 -14.76 4.75 6.62
N PRO A 78 -15.34 5.95 6.86
CA PRO A 78 -15.55 6.46 8.20
C PRO A 78 -16.41 5.50 9.03
N GLY A 79 -16.09 5.38 10.33
CA GLY A 79 -16.81 4.50 11.26
C GLY A 79 -16.44 3.02 11.20
N LYS A 80 -15.43 2.64 10.39
CA LYS A 80 -14.79 1.31 10.45
C LYS A 80 -13.36 1.47 10.96
N GLY A 81 -13.15 1.14 12.24
CA GLY A 81 -11.86 1.18 12.95
C GLY A 81 -12.02 0.65 14.36
#